data_AF-A0A071LV64-F1
#
_entry.id   AF-A0A071LV64-F1
#
_cell.length_a   1.000
_cell.length_b   1.000
_cell.length_c   1.000
_cell.angle_alpha   90.00
_cell.angle_beta   90.00
_cell.angle_gamma   90.00
#
_symmetry.space_group_name_H-M   'P 1'
#
loop_
_entity.id
_entity.type
_entity.pdbx_description
1 polymer ?
#
loop_
_entity_poly.entity_id
_entity_poly.type
_entity_poly.pdbx_seq_one_letter_code
_entity_poly.pdbx_strand_id
1 'polypeptide(L)'
;MTAYSNSDAARDLRSALDKAPAGAVNGEWFFITEQAGVSSQTGGYMYADGSHVAEGNHAFQKVREVVEKLEASQIQPFNKVIVHWTKSKIPLIQGRVTVDTLFDETIVPRGPQDPIYEAASVARRAFWEKYGSVSDGFKTEQDGANIHNQTEWFGPHRRVLNMKSNTQLTLATDGLSTPWAGIADPENGVGCELFMEFDASSITSHQIDDWAHFLINLGDLVADGYQIATDVEKYGAILFCTLTDEYNPMTRIILSRDCRKIDNLPFGSVPLIRVTPIAESEIEHLDQSDEWASNAARHALAKRQIET
;
A
#
# COMPACT_ATOMS: atom_id res chain seq x y z
N MET A 1 -9.43 -32.06 -18.72
CA MET A 1 -10.72 -31.52 -18.23
C MET A 1 -11.01 -30.25 -19.00
N THR A 2 -12.28 -29.85 -19.12
CA THR A 2 -12.63 -28.51 -19.64
C THR A 2 -12.25 -27.46 -18.59
N ALA A 3 -11.67 -26.33 -19.00
CA ALA A 3 -11.38 -25.22 -18.10
C ALA A 3 -12.69 -24.52 -17.66
N TYR A 4 -12.69 -23.94 -16.45
CA TYR A 4 -13.89 -23.37 -15.83
C TYR A 4 -14.28 -22.03 -16.49
N SER A 5 -15.50 -21.94 -17.02
CA SER A 5 -15.96 -20.80 -17.82
C SER A 5 -16.95 -19.90 -17.10
N ASN A 6 -17.21 -18.71 -17.65
CA ASN A 6 -18.29 -17.81 -17.22
C ASN A 6 -19.67 -18.49 -17.19
N SER A 7 -19.90 -19.51 -18.04
CA SER A 7 -21.14 -20.29 -18.03
C SER A 7 -21.21 -21.27 -16.86
N ASP A 8 -20.06 -21.76 -16.39
CA ASP A 8 -19.95 -22.57 -15.18
C ASP A 8 -20.11 -21.69 -13.93
N ALA A 9 -19.49 -20.51 -13.91
CA ALA A 9 -19.68 -19.48 -12.89
C ALA A 9 -21.15 -19.07 -12.73
N ALA A 10 -21.84 -18.74 -13.83
CA ALA A 10 -23.27 -18.38 -13.84
C ALA A 10 -24.21 -19.55 -13.50
N ARG A 11 -23.72 -20.80 -13.52
CA ARG A 11 -24.45 -21.98 -13.03
C ARG A 11 -24.24 -22.17 -11.53
N ASP A 12 -23.00 -22.12 -11.07
CA ASP A 12 -22.62 -22.31 -9.66
C ASP A 12 -23.22 -21.21 -8.75
N LEU A 13 -23.33 -19.98 -9.25
CA LEU A 13 -23.90 -18.84 -8.50
C LEU A 13 -25.42 -18.88 -8.37
N ARG A 14 -26.15 -19.48 -9.32
CA ARG A 14 -27.63 -19.37 -9.43
C ARG A 14 -28.36 -19.78 -8.16
N SER A 15 -27.97 -20.91 -7.58
CA SER A 15 -28.56 -21.44 -6.33
C SER A 15 -28.24 -20.60 -5.08
N ALA A 16 -27.21 -19.75 -5.13
CA ALA A 16 -26.91 -18.80 -4.07
C ALA A 16 -27.66 -17.47 -4.27
N LEU A 17 -27.64 -16.92 -5.49
CA LEU A 17 -28.26 -15.61 -5.78
C LEU A 17 -29.80 -15.66 -5.78
N ASP A 18 -30.41 -16.83 -6.03
CA ASP A 18 -31.86 -17.02 -5.83
C ASP A 18 -32.29 -17.07 -4.35
N LYS A 19 -31.36 -17.00 -3.39
CA LYS A 19 -31.66 -16.77 -1.97
C LYS A 19 -31.75 -15.28 -1.62
N ALA A 20 -31.98 -14.45 -2.64
CA ALA A 20 -32.17 -13.01 -2.52
C ALA A 20 -33.21 -12.64 -1.44
N PRO A 21 -33.00 -11.52 -0.72
CA PRO A 21 -33.95 -11.01 0.27
C PRO A 21 -35.38 -10.78 -0.27
N ALA A 22 -36.33 -10.66 0.66
CA ALA A 22 -37.68 -10.23 0.32
C ALA A 22 -37.67 -8.84 -0.37
N GLY A 23 -38.48 -8.67 -1.41
CA GLY A 23 -38.56 -7.43 -2.18
C GLY A 23 -37.47 -7.24 -3.26
N ALA A 24 -36.32 -7.91 -3.17
CA ALA A 24 -35.28 -7.84 -4.21
C ALA A 24 -35.82 -8.28 -5.58
N VAL A 25 -35.39 -7.61 -6.65
CA VAL A 25 -35.79 -7.93 -8.05
C VAL A 25 -34.61 -8.11 -9.01
N ASN A 26 -33.47 -7.50 -8.69
CA ASN A 26 -32.20 -7.66 -9.36
C ASN A 26 -31.05 -7.55 -8.34
N GLY A 27 -29.82 -7.73 -8.80
CA GLY A 27 -28.61 -7.55 -8.03
C GLY A 27 -27.42 -7.51 -8.97
N GLU A 28 -26.40 -6.77 -8.57
CA GLU A 28 -25.17 -6.57 -9.32
C GLU A 28 -24.01 -6.62 -8.33
N TRP A 29 -22.95 -7.37 -8.66
CA TRP A 29 -21.73 -7.41 -7.88
C TRP A 29 -20.53 -7.17 -8.79
N PHE A 30 -19.66 -6.28 -8.36
CA PHE A 30 -18.36 -6.07 -8.97
C PHE A 30 -17.31 -6.76 -8.09
N PHE A 31 -16.48 -7.57 -8.73
CA PHE A 31 -15.18 -7.97 -8.19
C PHE A 31 -14.13 -7.32 -9.09
N ILE A 32 -13.31 -6.44 -8.54
CA ILE A 32 -12.18 -5.83 -9.25
C ILE A 32 -10.92 -6.36 -8.59
N THR A 33 -10.06 -6.98 -9.39
CA THR A 33 -8.71 -7.33 -8.97
C THR A 33 -7.90 -6.05 -9.04
N GLU A 34 -7.78 -5.39 -7.89
CA GLU A 34 -7.02 -4.16 -7.73
C GLU A 34 -5.53 -4.50 -7.56
N GLN A 35 -4.75 -3.50 -7.18
CA GLN A 35 -3.33 -3.69 -6.95
C GLN A 35 -3.06 -4.25 -5.54
N ALA A 36 -1.80 -4.59 -5.28
CA ALA A 36 -1.36 -5.14 -4.00
C ALA A 36 -2.00 -6.49 -3.57
N GLY A 37 -2.58 -7.26 -4.50
CA GLY A 37 -3.40 -8.44 -4.18
C GLY A 37 -4.74 -8.10 -3.53
N VAL A 38 -5.06 -6.81 -3.39
CA VAL A 38 -6.36 -6.34 -2.92
C VAL A 38 -7.39 -6.61 -4.01
N SER A 39 -8.57 -7.05 -3.59
CA SER A 39 -9.73 -7.14 -4.46
C SER A 39 -10.89 -6.38 -3.84
N SER A 40 -11.30 -5.27 -4.47
CA SER A 40 -12.54 -4.63 -4.06
C SER A 40 -13.72 -5.47 -4.52
N GLN A 41 -14.66 -5.64 -3.61
CA GLN A 41 -15.87 -6.40 -3.86
C GLN A 41 -17.06 -5.58 -3.41
N THR A 42 -17.86 -5.10 -4.36
CA THR A 42 -18.93 -4.11 -4.13
C THR A 42 -20.23 -4.54 -4.80
N GLY A 43 -21.33 -3.82 -4.51
CA GLY A 43 -22.66 -4.08 -5.05
C GLY A 43 -23.60 -4.76 -4.04
N GLY A 44 -24.56 -5.54 -4.55
CA GLY A 44 -25.60 -6.18 -3.75
C GLY A 44 -26.90 -6.39 -4.52
N TYR A 45 -27.91 -6.91 -3.81
CA TYR A 45 -29.29 -6.93 -4.31
C TYR A 45 -29.88 -5.51 -4.30
N MET A 46 -30.84 -5.25 -5.19
CA MET A 46 -31.59 -4.00 -5.25
C MET A 46 -33.11 -4.24 -5.34
N TYR A 47 -33.86 -3.26 -4.84
CA TYR A 47 -35.30 -3.14 -5.00
C TYR A 47 -35.67 -2.56 -6.38
N ALA A 48 -36.96 -2.54 -6.72
CA ALA A 48 -37.45 -2.11 -8.03
C ALA A 48 -37.29 -0.60 -8.33
N ASP A 49 -36.92 0.20 -7.33
CA ASP A 49 -36.55 1.61 -7.45
C ASP A 49 -35.03 1.84 -7.60
N GLY A 50 -34.22 0.78 -7.58
CA GLY A 50 -32.76 0.83 -7.66
C GLY A 50 -32.06 1.02 -6.31
N SER A 51 -32.78 1.09 -5.19
CA SER A 51 -32.15 1.18 -3.86
C SER A 51 -31.58 -0.18 -3.42
N HIS A 52 -30.40 -0.17 -2.79
CA HIS A 52 -29.75 -1.39 -2.30
C HIS A 52 -30.48 -2.01 -1.11
N VAL A 53 -30.52 -3.34 -1.07
CA VAL A 53 -31.06 -4.09 0.07
C VAL A 53 -29.98 -4.23 1.15
N ALA A 54 -30.28 -3.78 2.37
CA ALA A 54 -29.35 -3.83 3.50
C ALA A 54 -29.13 -5.24 4.09
N GLU A 55 -30.07 -6.17 3.85
CA GLU A 55 -29.94 -7.57 4.24
C GLU A 55 -29.33 -8.43 3.11
N GLY A 56 -28.70 -9.56 3.46
CA GLY A 56 -28.36 -10.60 2.49
C GLY A 56 -26.93 -10.62 1.97
N ASN A 57 -25.94 -10.18 2.77
CA ASN A 57 -24.51 -10.14 2.38
C ASN A 57 -23.86 -11.52 2.06
N HIS A 58 -24.63 -12.62 2.11
CA HIS A 58 -24.19 -13.99 1.81
C HIS A 58 -23.72 -14.20 0.35
N ALA A 59 -24.11 -13.32 -0.57
CA ALA A 59 -23.75 -13.43 -1.98
C ALA A 59 -22.23 -13.24 -2.21
N PHE A 60 -21.60 -12.34 -1.45
CA PHE A 60 -20.20 -11.94 -1.64
C PHE A 60 -19.21 -13.11 -1.54
N GLN A 61 -19.34 -13.96 -0.51
CA GLN A 61 -18.50 -15.15 -0.36
C GLN A 61 -18.63 -16.08 -1.58
N LYS A 62 -19.85 -16.31 -2.07
CA LYS A 62 -20.06 -17.21 -3.21
C LYS A 62 -19.59 -16.62 -4.54
N VAL A 63 -19.69 -15.31 -4.72
CA VAL A 63 -19.08 -14.59 -5.87
C VAL A 63 -17.55 -14.78 -5.83
N ARG A 64 -16.92 -14.61 -4.67
CA ARG A 64 -15.47 -14.77 -4.50
C ARG A 64 -14.97 -16.19 -4.84
N GLU A 65 -15.60 -17.22 -4.25
CA GLU A 65 -15.34 -18.65 -4.57
C GLU A 65 -15.50 -19.01 -6.07
N VAL A 66 -16.14 -18.15 -6.85
CA VAL A 66 -16.38 -18.34 -8.28
C VAL A 66 -15.41 -17.51 -9.13
N VAL A 67 -14.97 -16.34 -8.65
CA VAL A 67 -13.86 -15.60 -9.27
C VAL A 67 -12.54 -16.34 -9.11
N GLU A 68 -12.23 -16.87 -7.92
CA GLU A 68 -11.04 -17.69 -7.65
C GLU A 68 -10.90 -18.87 -8.65
N LYS A 69 -12.02 -19.48 -9.04
CA LYS A 69 -12.06 -20.55 -10.05
C LYS A 69 -11.89 -20.05 -11.49
N LEU A 70 -12.34 -18.85 -11.80
CA LEU A 70 -12.13 -18.21 -13.10
C LEU A 70 -10.66 -17.80 -13.24
N GLU A 71 -10.04 -17.26 -12.20
CA GLU A 71 -8.61 -16.93 -12.16
C GLU A 71 -7.76 -18.20 -12.34
N ALA A 72 -8.06 -19.25 -11.57
CA ALA A 72 -7.40 -20.56 -11.69
C ALA A 72 -7.68 -21.29 -13.03
N SER A 73 -8.61 -20.80 -13.86
CA SER A 73 -8.88 -21.38 -15.19
C SER A 73 -7.85 -20.96 -16.25
N GLN A 74 -7.25 -19.77 -16.09
CA GLN A 74 -6.27 -19.15 -17.00
C GLN A 74 -6.68 -19.12 -18.50
N ILE A 75 -7.98 -19.14 -18.82
CA ILE A 75 -8.46 -19.18 -20.22
C ILE A 75 -8.17 -17.87 -20.96
N GLN A 76 -8.45 -16.74 -20.31
CA GLN A 76 -8.17 -15.37 -20.77
C GLN A 76 -7.86 -14.48 -19.55
N PRO A 77 -6.99 -13.46 -19.69
CA PRO A 77 -6.77 -12.50 -18.61
C PRO A 77 -8.02 -11.63 -18.41
N PHE A 78 -8.32 -11.34 -17.16
CA PHE A 78 -9.31 -10.35 -16.72
C PHE A 78 -8.81 -9.70 -15.43
N ASN A 79 -9.28 -8.48 -15.16
CA ASN A 79 -9.05 -7.76 -13.89
C ASN A 79 -10.37 -7.27 -13.28
N LYS A 80 -11.50 -7.59 -13.92
CA LYS A 80 -12.85 -7.19 -13.50
C LYS A 80 -13.84 -8.30 -13.83
N VAL A 81 -14.65 -8.68 -12.84
CA VAL A 81 -15.77 -9.61 -13.01
C VAL A 81 -17.04 -8.92 -12.56
N ILE A 82 -18.03 -8.87 -13.44
CA ILE A 82 -19.36 -8.35 -13.17
C ILE A 82 -20.33 -9.53 -13.09
N VAL A 83 -21.05 -9.64 -11.97
CA VAL A 83 -22.09 -10.65 -11.77
C VAL A 83 -23.44 -9.95 -11.74
N HIS A 84 -24.33 -10.30 -12.65
CA HIS A 84 -25.71 -9.81 -12.66
C HIS A 84 -26.67 -10.93 -12.24
N TRP A 85 -27.62 -10.62 -11.37
CA TRP A 85 -28.80 -11.46 -11.10
C TRP A 85 -30.08 -10.67 -11.39
N THR A 86 -31.06 -11.34 -12.00
CA THR A 86 -32.40 -10.80 -12.23
C THR A 86 -33.44 -11.85 -11.88
N LYS A 87 -34.35 -11.50 -10.98
CA LYS A 87 -35.43 -12.36 -10.49
C LYS A 87 -36.36 -12.81 -11.62
N SER A 88 -36.75 -14.07 -11.59
CA SER A 88 -37.78 -14.57 -12.51
C SER A 88 -39.14 -13.89 -12.25
N LYS A 89 -39.84 -13.55 -13.33
CA LYS A 89 -41.24 -13.10 -13.28
C LYS A 89 -42.24 -14.27 -13.16
N ILE A 90 -41.76 -15.51 -13.25
CA ILE A 90 -42.57 -16.73 -13.18
C ILE A 90 -42.31 -17.42 -11.83
N PRO A 91 -43.34 -17.71 -11.01
CA PRO A 91 -43.19 -18.40 -9.74
C PRO A 91 -42.45 -19.74 -9.88
N LEU A 92 -41.67 -20.09 -8.84
CA LEU A 92 -40.86 -21.32 -8.75
C LEU A 92 -39.75 -21.48 -9.81
N ILE A 93 -39.61 -20.55 -10.76
CA ILE A 93 -38.49 -20.53 -11.72
C ILE A 93 -37.33 -19.69 -11.15
N GLN A 94 -36.12 -20.23 -11.26
CA GLN A 94 -34.87 -19.57 -10.87
C GLN A 94 -34.61 -18.26 -11.63
N GLY A 95 -33.92 -17.32 -10.99
CA GLY A 95 -33.48 -16.08 -11.60
C GLY A 95 -32.43 -16.30 -12.69
N ARG A 96 -32.31 -15.33 -13.59
CA ARG A 96 -31.22 -15.29 -14.56
C ARG A 96 -29.96 -14.77 -13.87
N VAL A 97 -28.85 -15.48 -14.05
CA VAL A 97 -27.51 -14.99 -13.72
C VAL A 97 -26.71 -14.82 -15.01
N THR A 98 -25.93 -13.75 -15.12
CA THR A 98 -24.78 -13.66 -16.05
C THR A 98 -23.50 -13.35 -15.27
N VAL A 99 -22.37 -13.74 -15.85
CA VAL A 99 -21.03 -13.48 -15.31
C VAL A 99 -20.19 -13.00 -16.48
N ASP A 100 -19.73 -11.78 -16.39
CA ASP A 100 -19.08 -11.06 -17.48
C ASP A 100 -17.66 -10.68 -17.01
N THR A 101 -16.64 -11.28 -17.62
CA THR A 101 -15.22 -11.08 -17.31
C THR A 101 -14.63 -10.07 -18.28
N LEU A 102 -13.96 -9.05 -17.77
CA LEU A 102 -13.41 -7.93 -18.54
C LEU A 102 -11.94 -7.71 -18.20
N PHE A 103 -11.17 -7.34 -19.23
CA PHE A 103 -9.83 -6.80 -19.08
C PHE A 103 -9.89 -5.30 -19.38
N ASP A 104 -9.93 -4.50 -18.33
CA ASP A 104 -10.00 -3.04 -18.38
C ASP A 104 -8.57 -2.49 -18.36
N GLU A 105 -8.07 -2.08 -19.52
CA GLU A 105 -6.69 -1.60 -19.71
C GLU A 105 -6.35 -0.37 -18.85
N THR A 106 -7.35 0.38 -18.37
CA THR A 106 -7.12 1.58 -17.57
C THR A 106 -6.57 1.27 -16.17
N ILE A 107 -6.95 0.12 -15.60
CA ILE A 107 -6.51 -0.35 -14.28
C ILE A 107 -5.45 -1.46 -14.37
N VAL A 108 -4.84 -1.66 -15.54
CA VAL A 108 -3.78 -2.67 -15.74
C VAL A 108 -2.47 -2.20 -15.13
N PRO A 109 -1.73 -3.08 -14.42
CA PRO A 109 -0.43 -2.74 -13.87
C PRO A 109 0.56 -2.11 -14.84
N ARG A 110 1.06 -0.92 -14.45
CA ARG A 110 2.20 -0.25 -15.09
C ARG A 110 3.41 -1.19 -15.09
N GLY A 111 3.65 -1.83 -16.23
CA GLY A 111 4.75 -2.79 -16.37
C GLY A 111 6.10 -2.15 -16.01
N PRO A 112 7.12 -2.93 -15.59
CA PRO A 112 8.38 -2.45 -15.00
C PRO A 112 9.29 -1.65 -15.97
N GLN A 113 8.77 -1.24 -17.13
CA GLN A 113 9.41 -0.39 -18.14
C GLN A 113 8.63 0.92 -18.38
N ASP A 114 7.61 1.23 -17.56
CA ASP A 114 6.92 2.53 -17.60
C ASP A 114 7.92 3.66 -17.28
N PRO A 115 8.11 4.67 -18.17
CA PRO A 115 9.06 5.75 -17.95
C PRO A 115 8.74 6.62 -16.71
N ILE A 116 7.56 6.50 -16.11
CA ILE A 116 7.23 7.17 -14.84
C ILE A 116 8.15 6.74 -13.70
N TYR A 117 8.64 5.50 -13.70
CA TYR A 117 9.53 4.98 -12.67
C TYR A 117 10.91 5.65 -12.73
N GLU A 118 11.48 5.78 -13.93
CA GLU A 118 12.76 6.47 -14.11
C GLU A 118 12.62 7.98 -13.87
N ALA A 119 11.52 8.60 -14.29
CA ALA A 119 11.24 10.01 -14.00
C ALA A 119 11.13 10.29 -12.48
N ALA A 120 10.51 9.38 -11.72
CA ALA A 120 10.45 9.46 -10.26
C ALA A 120 11.82 9.23 -9.59
N SER A 121 12.55 8.20 -10.03
CA SER A 121 13.93 7.90 -9.65
C SER A 121 14.86 9.12 -9.81
N VAL A 122 14.81 9.76 -10.98
CA VAL A 122 15.57 11.00 -11.28
C VAL A 122 15.14 12.16 -10.39
N ALA A 123 13.84 12.38 -10.18
CA ALA A 123 13.34 13.46 -9.33
C ALA A 123 13.74 13.30 -7.86
N ARG A 124 13.70 12.07 -7.31
CA ARG A 124 14.18 11.78 -5.94
C ARG A 124 15.68 11.94 -5.81
N ARG A 125 16.48 11.42 -6.76
CA ARG A 125 17.93 11.62 -6.79
C ARG A 125 18.28 13.12 -6.84
N ALA A 126 17.69 13.88 -7.77
CA ALA A 126 17.92 15.31 -7.92
C ALA A 126 17.37 16.17 -6.75
N PHE A 127 16.48 15.64 -5.92
CA PHE A 127 16.16 16.22 -4.62
C PHE A 127 17.29 15.97 -3.61
N TRP A 128 17.72 14.72 -3.46
CA TRP A 128 18.71 14.32 -2.45
C TRP A 128 20.12 14.86 -2.70
N GLU A 129 20.53 15.01 -3.97
CA GLU A 129 21.80 15.62 -4.40
C GLU A 129 21.97 17.08 -3.93
N LYS A 130 20.89 17.76 -3.50
CA LYS A 130 20.94 19.10 -2.89
C LYS A 130 21.48 19.09 -1.45
N TYR A 131 21.46 17.94 -0.78
CA TYR A 131 21.79 17.80 0.65
C TYR A 131 23.08 17.00 0.90
N GLY A 132 23.53 16.20 -0.07
CA GLY A 132 24.81 15.49 -0.02
C GLY A 132 25.07 14.70 -1.31
N SER A 133 26.30 14.20 -1.47
CA SER A 133 26.62 13.33 -2.59
C SER A 133 25.92 11.99 -2.42
N VAL A 134 25.06 11.63 -3.37
CA VAL A 134 24.46 10.28 -3.45
C VAL A 134 25.56 9.28 -3.79
N SER A 135 25.66 8.20 -3.02
CA SER A 135 26.69 7.17 -3.19
C SER A 135 26.36 6.24 -4.35
N ASP A 136 27.05 6.40 -5.48
CA ASP A 136 26.92 5.46 -6.61
C ASP A 136 27.31 4.04 -6.19
N GLY A 137 26.45 3.07 -6.51
CA GLY A 137 26.63 1.66 -6.13
C GLY A 137 26.15 1.29 -4.73
N PHE A 138 25.71 2.23 -3.87
CA PHE A 138 25.00 1.85 -2.65
C PHE A 138 23.59 1.35 -3.01
N LYS A 139 23.38 0.05 -2.87
CA LYS A 139 22.13 -0.65 -3.17
C LYS A 139 21.89 -1.73 -2.13
N THR A 140 21.06 -1.43 -1.13
CA THR A 140 20.36 -2.46 -0.35
C THR A 140 19.20 -2.99 -1.19
N GLU A 141 19.53 -3.76 -2.23
CA GLU A 141 18.55 -4.51 -3.03
C GLU A 141 18.40 -5.91 -2.44
N GLN A 142 17.16 -6.32 -2.18
CA GLN A 142 16.79 -7.70 -1.94
C GLN A 142 15.92 -8.17 -3.13
N ASP A 143 16.30 -9.30 -3.75
CA ASP A 143 15.44 -10.02 -4.67
C ASP A 143 14.33 -10.73 -3.86
N GLY A 144 13.03 -10.63 -4.18
CA GLY A 144 12.38 -9.85 -5.22
C GLY A 144 10.91 -10.29 -5.42
N ALA A 145 10.09 -9.48 -6.10
CA ALA A 145 8.66 -9.78 -6.30
C ALA A 145 8.42 -10.87 -7.37
N ASN A 146 7.70 -11.95 -7.01
CA ASN A 146 7.37 -13.08 -7.89
C ASN A 146 6.43 -12.74 -9.08
N ILE A 147 6.23 -13.76 -9.94
CA ILE A 147 5.45 -13.77 -11.19
C ILE A 147 3.99 -13.26 -11.13
N HIS A 148 3.38 -13.14 -9.96
CA HIS A 148 2.09 -12.46 -9.74
C HIS A 148 2.09 -11.64 -8.42
N ASN A 149 3.26 -11.16 -7.96
CA ASN A 149 3.48 -10.77 -6.57
C ASN A 149 3.42 -9.28 -6.28
N GLN A 150 3.12 -8.98 -5.03
CA GLN A 150 2.76 -7.67 -4.52
C GLN A 150 2.84 -7.73 -2.98
N THR A 151 3.49 -6.81 -2.24
CA THR A 151 4.48 -5.75 -2.61
C THR A 151 5.88 -6.27 -2.11
N GLU A 152 6.91 -5.43 -2.16
CA GLU A 152 7.90 -5.24 -1.06
C GLU A 152 8.48 -3.79 -1.12
N TRP A 153 7.70 -2.83 -1.65
CA TRP A 153 8.03 -1.52 -2.31
C TRP A 153 7.46 -1.43 -3.73
N PHE A 154 7.01 -2.56 -4.28
CA PHE A 154 6.06 -2.72 -5.39
C PHE A 154 6.50 -2.23 -6.79
N GLY A 155 7.41 -1.27 -6.90
CA GLY A 155 8.07 -0.87 -8.16
C GLY A 155 9.48 -1.46 -8.31
N PRO A 156 10.22 -1.15 -9.40
CA PRO A 156 11.59 -1.63 -9.63
C PRO A 156 12.65 -1.03 -8.69
N HIS A 157 12.23 -0.38 -7.59
CA HIS A 157 13.06 0.45 -6.71
C HIS A 157 12.79 0.16 -5.22
N ARG A 158 12.81 -1.13 -4.80
CA ARG A 158 13.04 -1.49 -3.39
C ARG A 158 14.49 -1.17 -3.02
N ARG A 159 14.77 0.09 -2.69
CA ARG A 159 16.12 0.57 -2.39
C ARG A 159 16.15 1.72 -1.39
N VAL A 160 17.26 1.80 -0.67
CA VAL A 160 17.67 2.95 0.14
C VAL A 160 18.80 3.70 -0.56
N LEU A 161 18.65 5.02 -0.70
CA LEU A 161 19.72 5.93 -1.11
C LEU A 161 20.57 6.31 0.09
N ASN A 162 21.88 6.49 -0.16
CA ASN A 162 22.87 6.86 0.84
C ASN A 162 23.57 8.16 0.43
N MET A 163 23.21 9.26 1.08
CA MET A 163 23.78 10.59 0.84
C MET A 163 24.80 10.90 1.92
N LYS A 164 25.94 11.48 1.52
CA LYS A 164 26.99 11.92 2.44
C LYS A 164 27.31 13.40 2.24
N SER A 165 27.26 14.15 3.34
CA SER A 165 27.89 15.47 3.47
C SER A 165 29.12 15.36 4.38
N ASN A 166 29.81 16.48 4.63
CA ASN A 166 30.99 16.50 5.49
C ASN A 166 30.71 16.19 6.97
N THR A 167 29.45 16.28 7.40
CA THR A 167 29.03 16.10 8.80
C THR A 167 27.88 15.13 8.99
N GLN A 168 27.16 14.77 7.91
CA GLN A 168 25.90 14.04 8.00
C GLN A 168 25.81 12.93 6.96
N LEU A 169 25.41 11.75 7.42
CA LEU A 169 24.91 10.65 6.60
C LEU A 169 23.39 10.75 6.58
N THR A 170 22.78 10.64 5.39
CA THR A 170 21.34 10.44 5.26
C THR A 170 21.09 9.11 4.56
N LEU A 171 20.23 8.28 5.14
CA LEU A 171 19.63 7.12 4.47
C LEU A 171 18.18 7.46 4.14
N ALA A 172 17.73 7.24 2.92
CA ALA A 172 16.35 7.55 2.52
C ALA A 172 15.76 6.44 1.65
N THR A 173 14.46 6.17 1.78
CA THR A 173 13.75 5.34 0.80
C THR A 173 13.68 6.07 -0.55
N ASP A 174 13.66 5.27 -1.62
CA ASP A 174 13.56 5.76 -2.98
C ASP A 174 12.62 4.83 -3.74
N GLY A 175 11.35 4.84 -3.33
CA GLY A 175 10.35 3.91 -3.83
C GLY A 175 8.92 4.24 -3.41
N LEU A 176 8.68 4.70 -2.17
CA LEU A 176 7.33 4.82 -1.60
C LEU A 176 6.40 5.77 -2.34
N SER A 177 6.95 6.90 -2.77
CA SER A 177 6.18 7.94 -3.45
C SER A 177 5.70 7.48 -4.81
N THR A 178 6.39 6.50 -5.42
CA THR A 178 6.03 5.94 -6.73
C THR A 178 4.62 5.35 -6.68
N PRO A 179 3.68 5.76 -7.55
CA PRO A 179 2.39 5.11 -7.66
C PRO A 179 2.56 3.61 -7.87
N TRP A 180 1.64 2.85 -7.28
CA TRP A 180 1.60 1.42 -7.47
C TRP A 180 1.42 1.08 -8.95
N ALA A 181 1.91 -0.10 -9.33
CA ALA A 181 1.84 -0.56 -10.70
C ALA A 181 0.37 -0.79 -11.10
N GLY A 182 -0.26 0.23 -11.70
CA GLY A 182 -1.62 0.17 -12.26
C GLY A 182 -2.58 1.30 -11.88
N ILE A 183 -2.17 2.27 -11.05
CA ILE A 183 -3.02 3.46 -10.82
C ILE A 183 -3.13 4.24 -12.14
N ALA A 184 -4.35 4.36 -12.65
CA ALA A 184 -4.68 5.13 -13.86
C ALA A 184 -4.38 6.62 -13.64
N ASP A 185 -4.87 7.13 -12.51
CA ASP A 185 -4.72 8.50 -12.05
C ASP A 185 -3.29 8.81 -11.56
N PRO A 186 -2.85 10.08 -11.67
CA PRO A 186 -1.51 10.51 -11.26
C PRO A 186 -1.44 10.74 -9.74
N GLU A 187 -1.64 9.68 -8.95
CA GLU A 187 -1.52 9.71 -7.50
C GLU A 187 -0.10 9.33 -7.03
N ASN A 188 0.25 9.73 -5.80
CA ASN A 188 1.42 9.17 -5.12
C ASN A 188 1.11 7.73 -4.68
N GLY A 189 2.12 6.90 -4.46
CA GLY A 189 1.95 5.56 -3.86
C GLY A 189 1.54 5.65 -2.38
N VAL A 190 2.49 5.49 -1.47
CA VAL A 190 2.24 5.59 -0.02
C VAL A 190 2.28 7.04 0.47
N GLY A 191 2.39 8.01 -0.45
CA GLY A 191 2.26 9.44 -0.15
C GLY A 191 3.41 10.08 0.64
N CYS A 192 4.55 9.39 0.81
CA CYS A 192 5.75 9.92 1.47
C CYS A 192 7.04 9.32 0.88
N GLU A 193 8.20 9.74 1.39
CA GLU A 193 9.39 8.88 1.52
C GLU A 193 9.88 8.95 2.97
N LEU A 194 10.49 7.87 3.47
CA LEU A 194 11.09 7.81 4.80
C LEU A 194 12.58 8.17 4.72
N PHE A 195 13.13 8.79 5.76
CA PHE A 195 14.58 8.99 5.86
C PHE A 195 15.10 9.03 7.30
N MET A 196 16.38 8.70 7.46
CA MET A 196 17.16 8.72 8.70
C MET A 196 18.38 9.63 8.52
N GLU A 197 18.76 10.36 9.55
CA GLU A 197 19.94 11.24 9.57
C GLU A 197 20.87 10.85 10.73
N PHE A 198 22.16 10.69 10.45
CA PHE A 198 23.21 10.34 11.41
C PHE A 198 24.42 11.28 11.27
N ASP A 199 25.22 11.43 12.32
CA ASP A 199 26.55 12.06 12.23
C ASP A 199 27.47 11.15 11.40
N ALA A 200 28.04 11.69 10.32
CA ALA A 200 28.90 10.94 9.40
C ALA A 200 30.20 10.42 10.05
N SER A 201 30.60 10.95 11.21
CA SER A 201 31.79 10.56 11.95
C SER A 201 31.54 9.48 13.01
N SER A 202 30.29 9.23 13.42
CA SER A 202 29.94 8.32 14.52
C SER A 202 29.43 6.95 14.09
N ILE A 203 29.11 6.76 12.80
CA ILE A 203 28.49 5.55 12.25
C ILE A 203 29.47 4.71 11.40
N THR A 204 29.53 3.41 11.68
CA THR A 204 30.36 2.45 10.93
C THR A 204 29.61 1.86 9.74
N SER A 205 30.32 1.40 8.70
CA SER A 205 29.68 0.83 7.49
C SER A 205 28.69 -0.29 7.78
N HIS A 206 28.98 -1.16 8.76
CA HIS A 206 28.06 -2.22 9.17
C HIS A 206 26.71 -1.64 9.63
N GLN A 207 26.74 -0.63 10.50
CA GLN A 207 25.54 0.06 10.98
C GLN A 207 24.81 0.83 9.87
N ILE A 208 25.52 1.31 8.84
CA ILE A 208 24.89 1.90 7.65
C ILE A 208 24.07 0.83 6.92
N ASP A 209 24.61 -0.37 6.76
CA ASP A 209 23.92 -1.49 6.10
C ASP A 209 22.76 -2.00 6.99
N ASP A 210 22.95 -2.12 8.31
CA ASP A 210 21.90 -2.49 9.27
C ASP A 210 20.73 -1.51 9.22
N TRP A 211 20.98 -0.20 9.32
CA TRP A 211 19.94 0.83 9.27
C TRP A 211 19.29 0.95 7.89
N ALA A 212 19.98 0.59 6.80
CA ALA A 212 19.37 0.52 5.47
C ALA A 212 18.40 -0.67 5.35
N HIS A 213 18.76 -1.85 5.84
CA HIS A 213 17.84 -2.99 5.92
C HIS A 213 16.66 -2.70 6.86
N PHE A 214 16.92 -2.04 7.99
CA PHE A 214 15.84 -1.56 8.87
C PHE A 214 14.90 -0.60 8.14
N LEU A 215 15.43 0.39 7.41
CA LEU A 215 14.61 1.40 6.71
C LEU A 215 13.76 0.79 5.58
N ILE A 216 14.24 -0.29 4.95
CA ILE A 216 13.44 -1.13 4.05
C ILE A 216 12.30 -1.85 4.79
N ASN A 217 12.59 -2.55 5.90
CA ASN A 217 11.59 -3.33 6.64
C ASN A 217 10.55 -2.47 7.38
N LEU A 218 11.00 -1.37 8.01
CA LEU A 218 10.13 -0.30 8.51
C LEU A 218 9.25 0.21 7.39
N GLY A 219 9.86 0.36 6.20
CA GLY A 219 9.17 0.65 4.99
C GLY A 219 7.97 -0.27 4.78
N ASP A 220 8.19 -1.59 4.62
CA ASP A 220 7.11 -2.53 4.27
C ASP A 220 5.88 -2.40 5.21
N LEU A 221 6.11 -2.16 6.50
CA LEU A 221 5.05 -1.85 7.48
C LEU A 221 4.27 -0.57 7.13
N VAL A 222 4.96 0.52 6.75
CA VAL A 222 4.31 1.79 6.34
C VAL A 222 3.49 1.62 5.06
N ALA A 223 3.85 0.70 4.17
CA ALA A 223 3.06 0.42 2.96
C ALA A 223 1.90 -0.57 3.16
N ASP A 224 1.89 -1.35 4.25
CA ASP A 224 0.82 -2.30 4.61
C ASP A 224 -0.42 -1.62 5.22
N GLY A 225 -0.94 -0.61 4.51
CA GLY A 225 -2.21 0.06 4.82
C GLY A 225 -2.18 1.14 5.91
N TYR A 226 -1.03 1.42 6.54
CA TYR A 226 -0.92 2.48 7.55
C TYR A 226 -0.87 3.87 6.90
N GLN A 227 -1.78 4.77 7.28
CA GLN A 227 -1.86 6.13 6.73
C GLN A 227 -0.85 7.10 7.38
N ILE A 228 0.42 6.68 7.49
CA ILE A 228 1.47 7.35 8.27
C ILE A 228 1.68 8.81 7.86
N ALA A 229 1.58 9.15 6.57
CA ALA A 229 1.65 10.54 6.14
C ALA A 229 0.52 11.39 6.76
N THR A 230 -0.70 10.85 6.85
CA THR A 230 -1.87 11.48 7.47
C THR A 230 -1.75 11.53 9.00
N ASP A 231 -1.32 10.44 9.64
CA ASP A 231 -1.13 10.39 11.10
C ASP A 231 -0.02 11.36 11.55
N VAL A 232 1.11 11.40 10.84
CA VAL A 232 2.20 12.35 11.11
C VAL A 232 1.77 13.79 10.82
N GLU A 233 0.99 14.06 9.77
CA GLU A 233 0.41 15.40 9.53
C GLU A 233 -0.50 15.85 10.69
N LYS A 234 -1.31 14.92 11.23
CA LYS A 234 -2.30 15.15 12.30
C LYS A 234 -1.65 15.32 13.68
N TYR A 235 -0.55 14.62 13.94
CA TYR A 235 0.07 14.52 15.28
C TYR A 235 1.46 15.16 15.40
N GLY A 236 2.09 15.56 14.30
CA GLY A 236 3.46 16.08 14.19
C GLY A 236 4.54 15.01 14.33
N ALA A 237 4.39 14.13 15.34
CA ALA A 237 5.17 12.92 15.49
C ALA A 237 4.37 11.81 16.18
N ILE A 238 4.71 10.55 15.85
CA ILE A 238 4.08 9.33 16.37
C ILE A 238 5.14 8.34 16.84
N LEU A 239 4.89 7.63 17.94
CA LEU A 239 5.68 6.48 18.37
C LEU A 239 5.16 5.25 17.61
N PHE A 240 5.93 4.76 16.64
CA PHE A 240 5.41 3.82 15.63
C PHE A 240 5.66 2.35 15.96
N CYS A 241 6.91 1.95 16.17
CA CYS A 241 7.27 0.54 16.35
C CYS A 241 8.41 0.32 17.35
N THR A 242 8.52 -0.92 17.82
CA THR A 242 9.58 -1.42 18.69
C THR A 242 10.73 -1.98 17.87
N LEU A 243 11.97 -1.65 18.24
CA LEU A 243 13.16 -2.27 17.67
C LEU A 243 13.50 -3.59 18.38
N THR A 244 14.15 -4.49 17.65
CA THR A 244 14.75 -5.73 18.15
C THR A 244 16.09 -5.47 18.86
N ASP A 245 16.53 -6.41 19.70
CA ASP A 245 17.72 -6.26 20.55
C ASP A 245 19.04 -5.99 19.80
N GLU A 246 19.08 -6.27 18.49
CA GLU A 246 20.21 -5.99 17.61
C GLU A 246 20.47 -4.49 17.38
N TYR A 247 19.48 -3.61 17.61
CA TYR A 247 19.61 -2.15 17.51
C TYR A 247 19.94 -1.46 18.85
N ASN A 248 20.21 -2.22 19.92
CA ASN A 248 20.52 -1.68 21.24
C ASN A 248 21.67 -0.64 21.20
N PRO A 249 21.54 0.52 21.87
CA PRO A 249 20.55 0.84 22.92
C PRO A 249 19.21 1.43 22.41
N MET A 250 18.96 1.45 21.11
CA MET A 250 17.70 1.98 20.56
C MET A 250 16.61 0.90 20.62
N THR A 251 15.45 1.23 21.18
CA THR A 251 14.34 0.30 21.47
C THR A 251 13.03 0.70 20.79
N ARG A 252 12.90 1.93 20.29
CA ARG A 252 11.69 2.45 19.63
C ARG A 252 12.04 3.33 18.44
N ILE A 253 11.06 3.51 17.57
CA ILE A 253 11.11 4.42 16.42
C ILE A 253 10.01 5.46 16.55
N ILE A 254 10.40 6.73 16.45
CA ILE A 254 9.48 7.84 16.21
C ILE A 254 9.48 8.14 14.71
N LEU A 255 8.28 8.31 14.15
CA LEU A 255 8.07 8.90 12.83
C LEU A 255 7.57 10.34 13.00
N SER A 256 8.12 11.27 12.23
CA SER A 256 7.87 12.71 12.40
C SER A 256 7.93 13.44 11.08
N ARG A 257 7.25 14.58 10.98
CA ARG A 257 7.28 15.39 9.76
C ARG A 257 8.64 16.04 9.59
N ASP A 258 9.14 16.12 8.37
CA ASP A 258 10.20 17.08 8.02
C ASP A 258 9.62 18.22 7.16
N CYS A 259 10.14 19.43 7.31
CA CYS A 259 9.66 20.61 6.58
C CYS A 259 9.99 20.57 5.08
N ARG A 260 10.90 19.68 4.65
CA ARG A 260 11.22 19.42 3.25
C ARG A 260 10.20 18.47 2.61
N LYS A 261 9.99 18.63 1.30
CA LYS A 261 9.15 17.76 0.46
C LYS A 261 9.84 17.49 -0.88
N ILE A 262 9.58 16.34 -1.48
CA ILE A 262 10.12 16.01 -2.80
C ILE A 262 9.18 16.58 -3.86
N ASP A 263 9.61 17.68 -4.49
CA ASP A 263 8.91 18.32 -5.60
C ASP A 263 9.33 17.76 -6.96
N ASN A 264 8.47 17.94 -7.97
CA ASN A 264 8.66 17.55 -9.38
C ASN A 264 8.64 16.03 -9.67
N LEU A 265 8.09 15.23 -8.78
CA LEU A 265 7.68 13.87 -9.12
C LEU A 265 6.52 13.91 -10.15
N PRO A 266 6.39 12.93 -11.05
CA PRO A 266 5.37 12.93 -12.12
C PRO A 266 3.89 12.99 -11.65
N PHE A 267 3.65 12.77 -10.36
CA PHE A 267 2.35 12.52 -9.73
C PHE A 267 2.13 13.40 -8.47
N GLY A 268 2.81 14.54 -8.39
CA GLY A 268 2.68 15.51 -7.30
C GLY A 268 3.77 15.39 -6.23
N SER A 269 3.84 16.36 -5.30
CA SER A 269 4.91 16.40 -4.29
C SER A 269 4.59 15.59 -3.04
N VAL A 270 5.52 14.77 -2.56
CA VAL A 270 5.37 14.06 -1.27
C VAL A 270 6.09 14.76 -0.10
N PRO A 271 5.51 14.76 1.12
CA PRO A 271 6.27 15.04 2.34
C PRO A 271 7.40 14.02 2.58
N LEU A 272 8.41 14.44 3.32
CA LEU A 272 9.37 13.54 3.94
C LEU A 272 8.97 13.20 5.39
N ILE A 273 9.15 11.94 5.76
CA ILE A 273 8.93 11.45 7.12
C ILE A 273 10.28 11.08 7.74
N ARG A 274 10.66 11.81 8.78
CA ARG A 274 11.88 11.61 9.57
C ARG A 274 11.70 10.45 10.53
N VAL A 275 12.50 9.40 10.31
CA VAL A 275 12.61 8.19 11.13
C VAL A 275 13.69 8.42 12.18
N THR A 276 13.31 8.42 13.47
CA THR A 276 14.23 8.69 14.58
C THR A 276 14.25 7.51 15.57
N PRO A 277 15.35 6.73 15.63
CA PRO A 277 15.57 5.74 16.69
C PRO A 277 15.79 6.42 18.05
N ILE A 278 15.11 5.92 19.08
CA ILE A 278 15.27 6.36 20.48
C ILE A 278 15.49 5.18 21.42
N ALA A 279 16.12 5.44 22.56
CA ALA A 279 16.18 4.54 23.69
C ALA A 279 14.96 4.72 24.60
N GLU A 280 14.55 3.66 25.31
CA GLU A 280 13.37 3.68 26.17
C GLU A 280 13.39 4.82 27.21
N SER A 281 14.57 5.09 27.77
CA SER A 281 14.79 6.12 28.80
C SER A 281 14.57 7.56 28.33
N GLU A 282 14.37 7.79 27.03
CA GLU A 282 13.96 9.09 26.51
C GLU A 282 12.46 9.37 26.73
N ILE A 283 11.65 8.31 26.85
CA ILE A 283 10.17 8.34 26.96
C ILE A 283 9.58 7.58 28.17
N GLU A 284 10.34 6.75 28.90
CA GLU A 284 9.83 5.88 29.99
C GLU A 284 9.18 6.64 31.16
N HIS A 285 9.47 7.94 31.31
CA HIS A 285 8.91 8.83 32.33
C HIS A 285 7.75 9.71 31.81
N LEU A 286 7.32 9.53 30.57
CA LEU A 286 6.30 10.34 29.91
C LEU A 286 4.95 9.61 29.86
N ASP A 287 3.87 10.37 29.78
CA ASP A 287 2.56 9.81 29.43
C ASP A 287 2.57 9.37 27.95
N GLN A 288 2.10 8.14 27.71
CA GLN A 288 2.03 7.50 26.41
C GLN A 288 0.59 7.03 26.10
N SER A 289 -0.40 7.57 26.82
CA SER A 289 -1.82 7.19 26.70
C SER A 289 -2.61 7.94 25.63
N ASP A 290 -2.02 8.96 24.99
CA ASP A 290 -2.61 9.61 23.82
C ASP A 290 -2.44 8.76 22.54
N GLU A 291 -3.23 9.05 21.51
CA GLU A 291 -3.17 8.31 20.23
C GLU A 291 -1.74 8.40 19.65
N TRP A 292 -1.19 7.23 19.27
CA TRP A 292 0.20 7.07 18.87
C TRP A 292 1.29 7.56 19.87
N ALA A 293 0.94 7.78 21.14
CA ALA A 293 1.81 8.40 22.15
C ALA A 293 2.49 9.69 21.64
N SER A 294 1.77 10.49 20.84
CA SER A 294 2.30 11.65 20.12
C SER A 294 2.96 12.69 21.05
N ASN A 295 2.47 12.84 22.28
CA ASN A 295 3.07 13.74 23.27
C ASN A 295 4.46 13.28 23.70
N ALA A 296 4.63 11.98 23.98
CA ALA A 296 5.93 11.41 24.30
C ALA A 296 6.90 11.51 23.11
N ALA A 297 6.41 11.22 21.89
CA ALA A 297 7.19 11.32 20.67
C ALA A 297 7.70 12.75 20.42
N ARG A 298 6.81 13.76 20.39
CA ARG A 298 7.19 15.17 20.21
C ARG A 298 8.12 15.67 21.32
N HIS A 299 7.93 15.23 22.57
CA HIS A 299 8.80 15.62 23.69
C HIS A 299 10.21 15.02 23.58
N ALA A 300 10.36 13.78 23.11
CA ALA A 300 11.67 13.18 22.85
C ALA A 300 12.42 13.89 21.71
N LEU A 301 11.73 14.22 20.62
CA LEU A 301 12.30 15.00 19.51
C LEU A 301 12.70 16.41 19.94
N ALA A 302 11.88 17.09 20.73
CA ALA A 302 12.21 18.41 21.28
C ALA A 302 13.45 18.39 22.19
N LYS A 303 13.66 17.35 23.01
CA LYS A 303 14.92 17.15 23.77
C LYS A 303 16.15 17.05 22.85
N ARG A 304 16.00 16.42 21.68
CA ARG A 304 17.03 16.28 20.64
C ARG A 304 17.15 17.50 19.72
N GLN A 305 16.37 18.56 19.94
CA GLN A 305 16.30 19.76 19.09
C GLN A 305 15.88 19.46 17.63
N ILE A 306 15.05 18.43 17.45
CA ILE A 306 14.44 18.08 16.17
C ILE A 306 13.07 18.76 16.08
N GLU A 307 12.86 19.58 15.04
CA GLU A 307 11.58 20.24 14.75
C GLU A 307 10.57 19.24 14.13
N THR A 308 9.27 19.49 14.31
CA THR A 308 8.13 18.67 13.88
C THR A 308 6.96 19.53 13.40
#